data_AF-A0A498E0C2-F1
#
_entry.id   AF-A0A498E0C2-F1
#
_cell.length_a   1.000
_cell.length_b   1.000
_cell.length_c   1.000
_cell.angle_alpha   90.00
_cell.angle_beta   90.00
_cell.angle_gamma   90.00
#
_symmetry.space_group_name_H-M   'P 1'
#
loop_
_entity.id
_entity.type
_entity.pdbx_description
1 polymer ?
#
loop_
_entity_poly.entity_id
_entity_poly.type
_entity_poly.pdbx_seq_one_letter_code
_entity_poly.pdbx_strand_id
1 'polypeptide(L)'
;MPDSSHTPQPPFDNADAWRNAAMQRTSLCDAAESDQRKILADVHNQKEGICDPDVLADQMLYILGKMDVDEYQNYLLFKHTPAS
;
A
#
# COMPACT_ATOMS: atom_id res chain seq x y z
N MET A 1 3.94 -19.64 28.54
CA MET A 1 3.99 -19.61 27.07
C MET A 1 3.04 -18.50 26.64
N PRO A 2 3.47 -17.30 26.21
CA PRO A 2 2.53 -16.34 25.66
C PRO A 2 2.26 -16.63 24.19
N ASP A 3 1.03 -16.30 23.84
CA ASP A 3 0.24 -16.60 22.65
C ASP A 3 0.90 -16.36 21.30
N SER A 4 0.49 -17.20 20.36
CA SER A 4 0.66 -17.05 18.92
C SER A 4 0.32 -15.63 18.49
N SER A 5 1.29 -14.95 17.90
CA SER A 5 1.12 -13.65 17.26
C SER A 5 0.17 -13.78 16.07
N HIS A 6 -1.13 -13.77 16.33
CA HIS A 6 -2.13 -13.42 15.33
C HIS A 6 -1.91 -11.95 15.01
N THR A 7 -1.23 -11.65 13.91
CA THR A 7 -1.31 -10.33 13.31
C THR A 7 -2.80 -10.07 13.06
N PRO A 8 -3.42 -9.06 13.69
CA PRO A 8 -4.85 -8.85 13.53
C PRO A 8 -5.12 -8.62 12.06
N GLN A 9 -5.91 -9.52 11.47
CA GLN A 9 -6.34 -9.37 10.10
C GLN A 9 -7.11 -8.04 10.02
N PRO A 10 -6.77 -7.19 9.04
CA PRO A 10 -7.36 -5.86 8.94
C PRO A 10 -8.87 -6.00 8.67
N PRO A 11 -9.71 -5.07 9.17
CA PRO A 11 -11.17 -5.23 9.22
C PRO A 11 -11.85 -4.99 7.86
N PHE A 12 -11.21 -5.42 6.76
CA PHE A 12 -11.68 -5.22 5.40
C PHE A 12 -11.96 -6.55 4.74
N ASP A 13 -13.06 -6.62 4.00
CA ASP A 13 -13.49 -7.84 3.31
C ASP A 13 -12.58 -8.19 2.11
N ASN A 14 -11.93 -7.19 1.51
CA ASN A 14 -11.01 -7.35 0.39
C ASN A 14 -10.03 -6.16 0.27
N ALA A 15 -8.99 -6.32 -0.55
CA ALA A 15 -7.94 -5.32 -0.72
C ALA A 15 -8.48 -4.01 -1.29
N ASP A 16 -9.45 -4.05 -2.22
CA ASP A 16 -10.04 -2.85 -2.80
C ASP A 16 -10.74 -1.99 -1.73
N ALA A 17 -11.46 -2.61 -0.79
CA ALA A 17 -12.09 -1.92 0.33
C ALA A 17 -11.05 -1.22 1.21
N TRP A 18 -9.92 -1.87 1.49
CA TRP A 18 -8.82 -1.25 2.25
C TRP A 18 -8.17 -0.09 1.49
N ARG A 19 -7.82 -0.29 0.21
CA ARG A 19 -7.24 0.76 -0.64
C ARG A 19 -8.15 1.99 -0.70
N ASN A 20 -9.44 1.77 -0.93
CA ASN A 20 -10.44 2.85 -1.00
C ASN A 20 -10.54 3.60 0.33
N ALA A 21 -10.59 2.88 1.46
CA ALA A 21 -10.63 3.49 2.78
C ALA A 21 -9.37 4.30 3.09
N ALA A 22 -8.18 3.78 2.74
CA ALA A 22 -6.90 4.45 2.94
C ALA A 22 -6.79 5.72 2.09
N MET A 23 -7.26 5.70 0.84
CA MET A 23 -7.24 6.88 -0.05
C MET A 23 -8.03 8.07 0.50
N GLN A 24 -9.05 7.84 1.34
CA GLN A 24 -9.83 8.90 1.99
C GLN A 24 -9.14 9.52 3.23
N ARG A 25 -8.05 8.92 3.72
CA ARG A 25 -7.35 9.43 4.90
C ARG A 25 -6.54 10.67 4.57
N THR A 26 -6.27 11.46 5.60
CA THR A 26 -5.24 12.50 5.55
C THR A 26 -3.89 11.87 5.23
N SER A 27 -3.11 12.54 4.38
CA SER A 27 -1.77 12.10 4.04
C SER A 27 -0.82 12.26 5.23
N LEU A 28 0.03 11.25 5.44
CA LEU A 28 1.06 11.21 6.48
C LEU A 28 2.35 11.93 6.07
N CYS A 29 2.52 12.21 4.78
CA CYS A 29 3.63 12.97 4.23
C CYS A 29 3.13 14.28 3.62
N ASP A 30 4.04 15.25 3.49
CA ASP A 30 3.78 16.47 2.76
C ASP A 30 3.90 16.28 1.24
N ALA A 31 3.63 17.36 0.50
CA ALA A 31 3.69 17.35 -0.96
C ALA A 31 5.11 17.09 -1.49
N ALA A 32 6.14 17.65 -0.84
CA ALA A 32 7.52 17.52 -1.30
C ALA A 32 8.02 16.07 -1.18
N GLU A 33 7.70 15.42 -0.07
CA GLU A 33 8.00 14.00 0.13
C GLU A 33 7.21 13.11 -0.83
N SER A 34 5.92 13.39 -1.03
CA SER A 34 5.09 12.67 -2.00
C SER A 34 5.67 12.75 -3.42
N ASP A 35 6.10 13.95 -3.84
CA ASP A 35 6.72 14.15 -5.15
C ASP A 35 8.03 13.37 -5.28
N GLN A 36 8.86 13.37 -4.23
CA GLN A 36 10.08 12.57 -4.20
C GLN A 36 9.79 11.07 -4.32
N ARG A 37 8.81 10.55 -3.56
CA ARG A 37 8.38 9.14 -3.65
C ARG A 37 7.87 8.80 -5.04
N LYS A 38 7.09 9.71 -5.67
CA LYS A 38 6.57 9.54 -7.03
C LYS A 38 7.69 9.42 -8.05
N ILE A 39 8.69 10.30 -8.01
CA ILE A 39 9.84 10.25 -8.93
C ILE A 39 10.57 8.92 -8.81
N LEU A 40 10.83 8.46 -7.59
CA LEU A 40 11.50 7.18 -7.35
C LEU A 40 10.68 5.99 -7.88
N ALA A 41 9.37 6.00 -7.65
CA ALA A 41 8.46 4.98 -8.16
C ALA A 41 8.41 4.97 -9.70
N ASP A 42 8.31 6.15 -10.34
CA ASP A 42 8.26 6.27 -11.79
C ASP A 42 9.55 5.75 -12.44
N VAL A 43 10.72 6.07 -11.88
CA VAL A 43 12.02 5.55 -12.34
C VAL A 43 12.08 4.02 -12.20
N HIS A 44 11.62 3.48 -11.06
CA HIS A 44 11.58 2.03 -10.85
C HIS A 44 10.62 1.34 -11.82
N ASN A 45 9.41 1.88 -11.99
CA ASN A 45 8.39 1.33 -12.88
C ASN A 45 8.87 1.33 -14.33
N GLN A 46 9.51 2.40 -14.78
CA GLN A 46 10.10 2.47 -16.11
C GLN A 46 11.19 1.42 -16.29
N LYS A 47 12.06 1.23 -15.30
CA LYS A 47 13.17 0.28 -15.36
C LYS A 47 12.68 -1.17 -15.39
N GLU A 48 11.68 -1.50 -14.59
CA GLU A 48 11.15 -2.87 -14.45
C GLU A 48 9.97 -3.15 -15.40
N GLY A 49 9.55 -2.18 -16.22
CA GLY A 49 8.43 -2.32 -17.15
C GLY A 49 7.06 -2.46 -16.47
N ILE A 50 6.91 -1.93 -15.25
CA ILE A 50 5.65 -1.97 -14.50
C ILE A 50 4.69 -0.94 -15.11
N CYS A 51 3.63 -1.43 -15.76
CA CYS A 51 2.57 -0.62 -16.33
C CYS A 51 1.17 -1.09 -15.95
N ASP A 52 1.08 -2.12 -15.09
CA ASP A 52 -0.19 -2.65 -14.61
C ASP A 52 -0.93 -1.59 -13.77
N PRO A 53 -2.16 -1.21 -14.14
CA PRO A 53 -2.88 -0.13 -13.48
C PRO A 53 -3.22 -0.43 -12.02
N ASP A 54 -3.42 -1.69 -11.64
CA ASP A 54 -3.71 -2.08 -10.26
C ASP A 54 -2.46 -1.95 -9.39
N VAL A 55 -1.30 -2.35 -9.92
CA VAL A 55 -0.01 -2.16 -9.23
C VAL A 55 0.30 -0.68 -9.04
N LEU A 56 0.09 0.13 -10.08
CA LEU A 56 0.29 1.58 -10.01
C LEU A 56 -0.67 2.24 -9.01
N ALA A 57 -1.93 1.81 -8.97
CA ALA A 57 -2.91 2.29 -8.00
C ALA A 57 -2.53 1.93 -6.56
N ASP A 58 -1.99 0.73 -6.32
CA ASP A 58 -1.51 0.32 -5.00
C ASP A 58 -0.31 1.15 -4.56
N GLN A 59 0.66 1.41 -5.45
CA GLN A 59 1.82 2.25 -5.13
C GLN A 59 1.43 3.65 -4.66
N MET A 60 0.30 4.20 -5.15
CA MET A 60 -0.20 5.51 -4.71
C MET A 60 -0.50 5.55 -3.21
N LEU A 61 -0.82 4.42 -2.57
CA LEU A 61 -1.05 4.36 -1.13
C LEU A 61 0.19 4.80 -0.34
N TYR A 62 1.36 4.33 -0.73
CA TYR A 62 2.61 4.72 -0.10
C TYR A 62 3.11 6.08 -0.60
N ILE A 63 3.02 6.34 -1.91
CA ILE A 63 3.52 7.58 -2.51
C ILE A 63 2.81 8.81 -1.93
N LEU A 64 1.48 8.77 -1.80
CA LEU A 64 0.69 9.87 -1.25
C LEU A 64 0.65 9.87 0.29
N GLY A 65 1.39 8.97 0.94
CA GLY A 65 1.40 8.80 2.40
C GLY A 65 0.03 8.42 2.97
N LYS A 66 -0.79 7.66 2.24
CA LYS A 66 -2.06 7.12 2.78
C LYS A 66 -1.84 5.95 3.74
N MET A 67 -0.69 5.31 3.58
CA MET A 67 -0.16 4.27 4.45
C MET A 67 1.31 4.58 4.71
N ASP A 68 1.79 4.23 5.91
CA ASP A 68 3.21 4.08 6.13
C ASP A 68 3.72 2.77 5.47
N VAL A 69 5.02 2.51 5.58
CA VAL A 69 5.63 1.33 4.95
C VAL A 69 5.13 0.02 5.56
N ASP A 70 4.84 -0.01 6.85
CA ASP A 70 4.44 -1.23 7.56
C ASP A 70 2.98 -1.58 7.21
N GLU A 71 2.07 -0.60 7.22
CA GLU A 71 0.70 -0.78 6.76
C GLU A 71 0.65 -1.17 5.28
N TYR A 72 1.47 -0.54 4.44
CA TYR A 72 1.51 -0.86 3.01
C TYR A 72 2.00 -2.30 2.74
N GLN A 73 2.99 -2.78 3.48
CA GLN A 73 3.43 -4.18 3.39
C GLN A 73 2.33 -5.16 3.83
N ASN A 74 1.63 -4.85 4.92
CA ASN A 74 0.50 -5.66 5.38
C ASN A 74 -0.64 -5.67 4.35
N TYR A 75 -0.90 -4.55 3.69
CA TYR A 75 -1.85 -4.44 2.59
C TYR A 75 -1.48 -5.36 1.42
N LEU A 76 -0.23 -5.33 0.97
CA LEU A 76 0.23 -6.20 -0.12
C LEU A 76 0.14 -7.68 0.26
N LEU A 77 0.53 -8.02 1.50
CA LEU A 77 0.39 -9.38 2.00
C LEU A 77 -1.06 -9.84 1.99
N PHE A 78 -1.98 -9.00 2.49
CA PHE A 78 -3.41 -9.29 2.48
C PHE A 78 -3.97 -9.45 1.06
N LYS A 79 -3.59 -8.58 0.11
CA LYS A 79 -4.03 -8.65 -1.29
C LYS A 79 -3.60 -9.94 -2.00
N HIS A 80 -2.40 -10.43 -1.71
CA HIS A 80 -1.81 -11.57 -2.39
C HIS A 80 -1.93 -12.90 -1.63
N THR A 81 -2.41 -12.88 -0.38
CA THR A 81 -2.71 -14.11 0.35
C THR A 81 -4.00 -14.70 -0.22
N PRO A 82 -3.96 -15.89 -0.85
CA PRO A 82 -5.17 -16.54 -1.33
C PRO A 82 -6.10 -16.85 -0.15
N ALA A 83 -7.39 -16.57 -0.31
CA ALA A 83 -8.40 -17.06 0.62
C ALA A 83 -8.30 -18.59 0.63
N SER A 84 -7.79 -19.14 1.72
CA SER A 84 -7.65 -20.59 1.92
C SER A 84 -9.02 -21.25 2.08
#